data_AF-A0A1H7UB90-F1
#
_entry.id   AF-A0A1H7UB90-F1
#
_cell.length_a   1.000
_cell.length_b   1.000
_cell.length_c   1.000
_cell.angle_alpha   90.00
_cell.angle_beta   90.00
_cell.angle_gamma   90.00
#
_symmetry.space_group_name_H-M   'P 1'
#
loop_
_entity.id
_entity.type
_entity.pdbx_description
1 polymer ?
#
loop_
_entity_poly.entity_id
_entity_poly.type
_entity_poly.pdbx_seq_one_letter_code
_entity_poly.pdbx_strand_id
1 'polypeptide(L)'
;MPARQAPCVYQQDSGFIYAYSFFFLYMYHHLKLANTIESRRKKLASLIHSGMINLGGYKKAKIYGLLSCTAGKRMKIENRVFFKDEKEAIENGYRPCNTCLPQQYKLWKAQQENPKNNDLNRLIR
;
A
#
# COMPACT_ATOMS: atom_id res chain seq x y z
N MET A 1 44.02 5.46 -14.75
CA MET A 1 43.77 6.31 -13.56
C MET A 1 44.14 7.74 -13.93
N PRO A 2 43.23 8.72 -13.77
CA PRO A 2 43.16 9.48 -12.52
C PRO A 2 41.80 9.43 -11.83
N ALA A 3 41.80 9.86 -10.58
CA ALA A 3 40.76 9.73 -9.58
C ALA A 3 40.04 11.07 -9.32
N ARG A 4 38.81 10.99 -8.77
CA ARG A 4 38.15 11.97 -7.88
C ARG A 4 37.82 13.35 -8.51
N GLN A 5 36.74 14.06 -8.21
CA GLN A 5 35.70 14.03 -7.19
C GLN A 5 34.39 14.52 -7.81
N ALA A 6 33.25 13.98 -7.34
CA ALA A 6 31.98 14.68 -7.41
C ALA A 6 31.92 15.73 -6.27
N PRO A 7 31.52 16.98 -6.52
CA PRO A 7 31.07 17.85 -5.46
C PRO A 7 29.62 17.49 -5.08
N CYS A 8 29.46 16.75 -3.98
CA CYS A 8 28.26 16.82 -3.15
C CYS A 8 28.33 18.10 -2.32
N VAL A 9 27.44 19.05 -2.59
CA VAL A 9 27.13 20.21 -1.75
C VAL A 9 25.68 20.61 -2.09
N TYR A 10 24.76 20.97 -1.21
CA TYR A 10 24.50 20.86 0.23
C TYR A 10 23.11 21.51 0.40
N GLN A 11 22.17 20.77 1.01
CA GLN A 11 21.24 21.21 2.06
C GLN A 11 20.31 22.46 1.91
N GLN A 12 18.99 22.25 2.19
CA GLN A 12 18.09 23.03 3.09
C GLN A 12 17.82 24.53 2.79
N ASP A 13 16.64 25.15 2.92
CA ASP A 13 15.36 24.92 3.60
C ASP A 13 14.30 25.83 2.96
N SER A 14 13.00 25.48 3.02
CA SER A 14 11.89 26.40 3.34
C SER A 14 10.52 25.77 3.03
N GLY A 15 9.68 25.61 4.06
CA GLY A 15 8.27 25.28 3.85
C GLY A 15 7.61 24.39 4.91
N PHE A 16 7.96 24.54 6.18
CA PHE A 16 7.24 23.92 7.32
C PHE A 16 5.91 24.65 7.58
N ILE A 17 5.00 24.70 6.60
CA ILE A 17 3.61 25.17 6.70
C ILE A 17 2.92 24.51 5.49
N TYR A 18 2.33 23.30 5.56
CA TYR A 18 1.02 22.97 6.09
C TYR A 18 1.00 21.49 6.53
N ALA A 19 1.44 21.24 7.77
CA ALA A 19 1.04 20.03 8.48
C ALA A 19 -0.47 20.10 8.75
N TYR A 20 -1.17 18.97 8.59
CA TYR A 20 -2.61 18.78 8.80
C TYR A 20 -3.56 19.37 7.75
N SER A 21 -3.54 18.81 6.53
CA SER A 21 -4.77 18.59 5.75
C SER A 21 -4.64 17.56 4.63
N PHE A 22 -3.43 17.08 4.32
CA PHE A 22 -3.20 16.17 3.20
C PHE A 22 -3.28 14.67 3.56
N PHE A 23 -3.46 14.33 4.84
CA PHE A 23 -3.34 12.95 5.35
C PHE A 23 -4.59 12.07 5.15
N PHE A 24 -5.70 12.60 4.63
CA PHE A 24 -7.00 11.91 4.69
C PHE A 24 -7.53 11.33 3.37
N LEU A 25 -6.79 11.40 2.26
CA LEU A 25 -7.23 10.85 0.96
C LEU A 25 -6.56 9.52 0.57
N TYR A 26 -6.08 8.74 1.54
CA TYR A 26 -5.20 7.59 1.27
C TYR A 26 -5.84 6.20 1.21
N MET A 27 -7.17 6.08 1.39
CA MET A 27 -7.82 4.76 1.31
C MET A 27 -9.33 4.89 1.15
N TYR A 28 -9.89 4.24 0.13
CA TYR A 28 -11.34 4.19 -0.06
C TYR A 28 -11.93 2.97 0.65
N HIS A 29 -12.78 3.22 1.65
CA HIS A 29 -13.56 2.17 2.30
C HIS A 29 -14.85 1.90 1.52
N HIS A 30 -15.11 0.65 1.17
CA HIS A 30 -16.31 0.29 0.39
C HIS A 30 -17.62 0.74 1.07
N LEU A 31 -17.71 0.69 2.41
CA LEU A 31 -18.89 1.14 3.14
C LEU A 31 -19.06 2.66 3.16
N LYS A 32 -17.97 3.44 3.07
CA LYS A 32 -18.01 4.90 3.13
C LYS A 32 -18.37 5.55 1.78
N LEU A 33 -18.45 4.78 0.70
CA LEU A 33 -18.70 5.32 -0.64
C LEU A 33 -20.14 5.83 -0.82
N ALA A 34 -21.12 5.09 -0.32
CA ALA A 34 -22.54 5.46 -0.32
C ALA A 34 -23.34 4.56 0.65
N ASN A 35 -24.56 4.98 0.97
CA ASN A 35 -25.43 4.31 1.93
C ASN A 35 -26.20 3.13 1.31
N THR A 36 -26.41 3.13 -0.01
CA THR A 36 -27.14 2.07 -0.74
C THR A 36 -26.20 1.16 -1.54
N ILE A 37 -26.62 -0.08 -1.81
CA ILE A 37 -25.81 -1.06 -2.56
C ILE A 37 -25.57 -0.59 -4.01
N GLU A 38 -26.60 -0.09 -4.68
CA GLU A 38 -26.51 0.33 -6.08
C GLU A 38 -25.62 1.55 -6.28
N SER A 39 -25.80 2.57 -5.45
CA SER A 39 -24.99 3.79 -5.50
C SER A 39 -23.51 3.47 -5.25
N ARG A 40 -23.21 2.57 -4.29
CA ARG A 40 -21.84 2.10 -4.05
C ARG A 40 -21.22 1.46 -5.28
N ARG A 41 -21.95 0.55 -5.95
CA ARG A 41 -21.45 -0.12 -7.15
C ARG A 41 -21.17 0.88 -8.28
N LYS A 42 -22.10 1.81 -8.55
CA LYS A 42 -21.93 2.84 -9.57
C LYS A 42 -20.73 3.74 -9.27
N LYS A 43 -20.61 4.21 -8.03
CA LYS A 43 -19.50 5.06 -7.60
C LYS A 43 -18.16 4.33 -7.67
N LEU A 44 -18.12 3.07 -7.23
CA LEU A 44 -16.93 2.24 -7.34
C LEU A 44 -16.52 2.05 -8.82
N ALA A 45 -17.46 1.70 -9.69
CA ALA A 45 -17.20 1.52 -11.11
C ALA A 45 -16.68 2.81 -11.76
N SER A 46 -17.27 3.95 -11.42
CA SER A 46 -16.80 5.27 -11.86
C SER A 46 -15.38 5.55 -11.39
N LEU A 47 -15.05 5.28 -10.13
CA LEU A 47 -13.70 5.48 -9.58
C LEU A 47 -12.66 4.57 -10.25
N ILE A 48 -13.01 3.31 -10.51
CA ILE A 48 -12.15 2.37 -11.23
C ILE A 48 -11.94 2.84 -12.67
N HIS A 49 -13.00 3.26 -13.37
CA HIS A 49 -12.90 3.74 -14.74
C HIS A 49 -12.08 5.03 -14.86
N SER A 50 -12.16 5.91 -13.85
CA SER A 50 -11.34 7.13 -13.77
C SER A 50 -9.87 6.87 -13.40
N GLY A 51 -9.46 5.63 -13.10
CA GLY A 51 -8.10 5.29 -12.67
C GLY A 51 -7.75 5.75 -11.25
N MET A 52 -8.74 6.22 -10.47
CA MET A 52 -8.54 6.60 -9.07
C MET A 52 -8.46 5.40 -8.13
N ILE A 53 -8.95 4.24 -8.56
CA ILE A 53 -8.84 2.97 -7.83
C ILE A 53 -8.29 1.92 -8.79
N ASN A 54 -7.10 1.40 -8.51
CA ASN A 54 -6.47 0.34 -9.30
C ASN A 54 -6.21 -0.94 -8.49
N LEU A 55 -6.13 -0.81 -7.17
CA LEU A 55 -5.81 -1.92 -6.26
C LEU A 55 -6.91 -2.13 -5.24
N GLY A 56 -7.13 -3.40 -4.89
CA GLY A 56 -8.03 -3.81 -3.82
C GLY A 56 -7.25 -4.40 -2.65
N GLY A 57 -7.80 -4.29 -1.44
CA GLY A 57 -7.16 -4.84 -0.26
C GLY A 57 -8.12 -5.32 0.81
N TYR A 58 -7.53 -6.01 1.78
CA TYR A 58 -8.18 -6.59 2.93
C TYR A 58 -7.65 -5.97 4.21
N LYS A 59 -8.52 -5.24 4.92
CA LYS A 59 -8.14 -4.50 6.12
C LYS A 59 -7.62 -5.41 7.25
N LYS A 60 -8.29 -6.55 7.50
CA LYS A 60 -7.95 -7.41 8.66
C LYS A 60 -6.58 -8.07 8.54
N ALA A 61 -6.26 -8.63 7.36
CA ALA A 61 -4.95 -9.25 7.14
C ALA A 61 -3.89 -8.28 6.60
N LYS A 62 -4.27 -7.01 6.38
CA LYS A 62 -3.44 -5.97 5.74
C LYS A 62 -2.79 -6.46 4.44
N ILE A 63 -3.60 -6.95 3.51
CA ILE A 63 -3.13 -7.43 2.19
C ILE A 63 -3.65 -6.52 1.09
N TYR A 64 -2.83 -6.15 0.12
CA TYR A 64 -3.27 -5.51 -1.13
C TYR A 64 -3.01 -6.40 -2.34
N GLY A 65 -3.75 -6.16 -3.41
CA GLY A 65 -3.68 -6.93 -4.64
C GLY A 65 -4.48 -6.30 -5.77
N LEU A 66 -4.56 -7.00 -6.88
CA LEU A 66 -5.33 -6.57 -8.05
C LEU A 66 -6.84 -6.65 -7.78
N LEU A 67 -7.63 -5.78 -8.41
CA LEU A 67 -9.10 -5.80 -8.34
C LEU A 67 -9.71 -7.13 -8.84
N SER A 68 -9.02 -7.81 -9.74
CA SER A 68 -9.39 -9.11 -10.31
C SER A 68 -9.03 -10.30 -9.41
N CYS A 69 -8.33 -10.09 -8.30
CA CYS A 69 -7.84 -11.15 -7.42
C CYS A 69 -8.98 -12.04 -6.90
N THR A 70 -8.83 -13.36 -7.04
CA THR A 70 -9.79 -14.37 -6.60
C THR A 70 -10.02 -14.31 -5.09
N ALA A 71 -8.96 -14.15 -4.30
CA ALA A 71 -9.05 -13.95 -2.86
C ALA A 71 -9.86 -12.70 -2.52
N GLY A 72 -9.65 -11.61 -3.27
CA GLY A 72 -10.37 -10.35 -3.12
C GLY A 72 -11.88 -10.46 -3.35
N LYS A 73 -12.31 -11.30 -4.30
CA LYS A 73 -13.75 -11.51 -4.61
C LYS A 73 -14.53 -12.19 -3.50
N ARG A 74 -13.87 -13.01 -2.67
CA ARG A 74 -14.50 -13.74 -1.54
C ARG A 74 -14.57 -12.93 -0.24
N MET A 75 -14.01 -11.72 -0.21
CA MET A 75 -13.93 -10.92 1.02
C MET A 75 -15.25 -10.23 1.36
N LYS A 76 -15.56 -10.16 2.65
CA LYS A 76 -16.67 -9.37 3.18
C LYS A 76 -16.47 -7.89 2.85
N ILE A 77 -17.55 -7.23 2.45
CA ILE A 77 -17.57 -5.82 2.03
C ILE A 77 -17.00 -4.88 3.09
N GLU A 78 -17.29 -5.13 4.36
CA GLU A 78 -16.84 -4.33 5.51
C GLU A 78 -15.32 -4.18 5.60
N ASN A 79 -14.59 -5.21 5.16
CA ASN A 79 -13.14 -5.27 5.26
C ASN A 79 -12.46 -4.97 3.92
N ARG A 80 -13.25 -4.66 2.88
CA ARG A 80 -12.75 -4.35 1.55
C ARG A 80 -12.34 -2.90 1.48
N VAL A 81 -11.06 -2.69 1.20
CA VAL A 81 -10.44 -1.37 1.01
C VAL A 81 -9.91 -1.26 -0.41
N PHE A 82 -9.78 -0.05 -0.90
CA PHE A 82 -9.23 0.22 -2.23
C PHE A 82 -8.16 1.30 -2.16
N PHE A 83 -7.16 1.15 -3.01
CA PHE A 83 -6.02 2.05 -3.13
C PHE A 83 -5.89 2.53 -4.57
N LYS A 84 -5.35 3.72 -4.73
CA LYS A 84 -5.01 4.25 -6.05
C LYS A 84 -3.74 3.57 -6.57
N ASP A 85 -2.71 3.54 -5.72
CA ASP A 85 -1.38 3.07 -6.07
C ASP A 85 -0.80 2.11 -5.02
N GLU A 86 0.21 1.34 -5.42
CA GLU A 86 0.91 0.39 -4.54
C GLU A 86 1.64 1.12 -3.40
N LYS A 87 2.21 2.30 -3.69
CA LYS A 87 2.90 3.12 -2.69
C LYS A 87 2.00 3.44 -1.50
N GLU A 88 0.75 3.85 -1.77
CA GLU A 88 -0.24 4.11 -0.72
C GLU A 88 -0.51 2.87 0.13
N ALA A 89 -0.61 1.69 -0.50
CA ALA A 89 -0.85 0.45 0.22
C ALA A 89 0.33 0.11 1.14
N ILE A 90 1.57 0.29 0.66
CA ILE A 90 2.80 0.04 1.43
C ILE A 90 2.94 1.04 2.59
N GLU A 91 2.70 2.33 2.36
CA GLU A 91 2.71 3.36 3.41
C GLU A 91 1.69 3.08 4.52
N ASN A 92 0.53 2.53 4.15
CA ASN A 92 -0.47 2.06 5.11
C ASN A 92 -0.14 0.71 5.78
N GLY A 93 1.03 0.12 5.48
CA GLY A 93 1.50 -1.14 6.06
C GLY A 93 0.79 -2.38 5.54
N TYR A 94 0.29 -2.35 4.30
CA TYR A 94 -0.26 -3.53 3.65
C TYR A 94 0.83 -4.31 2.92
N ARG A 95 0.73 -5.64 2.96
CA ARG A 95 1.62 -6.54 2.22
C ARG A 95 1.04 -6.90 0.85
N PRO A 96 1.89 -7.11 -0.16
CA PRO A 96 1.44 -7.63 -1.46
C PRO A 96 0.83 -9.03 -1.31
N CYS A 97 -0.18 -9.32 -2.12
CA CYS A 97 -0.81 -10.64 -2.17
C CYS A 97 0.08 -11.63 -2.95
N ASN A 98 0.41 -12.75 -2.31
CA ASN A 98 1.21 -13.81 -2.92
C ASN A 98 0.59 -14.40 -4.21
N THR A 99 -0.74 -14.43 -4.32
CA THR A 99 -1.42 -15.04 -5.47
C THR A 99 -1.43 -14.15 -6.70
N CYS A 100 -1.74 -12.85 -6.54
CA CYS A 100 -1.82 -11.95 -7.70
C CYS A 100 -0.54 -11.15 -7.96
N LEU A 101 0.32 -10.99 -6.96
CA LEU A 101 1.56 -10.21 -7.05
C LEU A 101 2.74 -11.00 -6.45
N PRO A 102 3.09 -12.18 -7.03
CA PRO A 102 4.09 -13.07 -6.44
C PRO A 102 5.51 -12.46 -6.42
N GLN A 103 5.87 -11.64 -7.41
CA GLN A 103 7.17 -10.98 -7.48
C GLN A 103 7.34 -9.98 -6.34
N GLN A 104 6.36 -9.09 -6.16
CA GLN A 104 6.35 -8.10 -5.08
C GLN A 104 6.30 -8.76 -3.71
N TYR A 105 5.56 -9.87 -3.58
CA TYR A 105 5.54 -10.67 -2.35
C TYR A 105 6.89 -11.27 -2.00
N LYS A 106 7.64 -11.78 -2.99
CA LYS A 106 9.00 -12.29 -2.76
C LYS A 106 9.93 -11.18 -2.27
N LEU A 107 9.87 -9.99 -2.89
CA LEU A 107 10.66 -8.82 -2.49
C LEU A 107 10.33 -8.39 -1.05
N TRP A 108 9.05 -8.25 -0.74
CA TRP A 108 8.58 -7.92 0.60
C TRP A 108 9.04 -8.95 1.64
N LYS A 109 8.98 -10.25 1.32
CA LYS A 109 9.45 -11.32 2.20
C LYS A 109 10.97 -11.24 2.42
N ALA A 110 11.75 -11.08 1.36
CA ALA A 110 13.21 -10.98 1.44
C ALA A 110 13.67 -9.78 2.29
N GLN A 111 12.94 -8.66 2.22
CA GLN A 111 13.20 -7.49 3.08
C GLN A 111 12.98 -7.78 4.56
N GLN A 112 12.04 -8.68 4.90
CA GLN A 112 11.77 -9.07 6.28
C GLN A 112 12.73 -10.14 6.82
N GLU A 113 13.36 -10.93 5.94
CA GLU A 113 14.31 -11.98 6.31
C GLU A 113 15.75 -11.46 6.54
N ASN A 114 15.94 -10.17 6.83
CA ASN A 114 17.26 -9.59 7.07
C ASN A 114 17.96 -10.31 8.27
N PRO A 115 19.12 -10.96 8.06
CA PRO A 115 19.73 -11.87 9.03
C PRO A 115 20.15 -11.22 10.35
N LYS A 116 20.31 -9.89 10.41
CA LYS A 116 20.72 -9.18 11.65
C LYS A 116 19.73 -9.29 12.81
N ASN A 117 18.46 -9.64 12.55
CA ASN A 117 17.45 -9.89 13.60
C ASN A 117 17.56 -11.30 14.20
N ASN A 118 17.99 -12.28 13.38
CA ASN A 118 17.98 -13.69 13.76
C ASN A 118 19.09 -14.03 14.77
N ASP A 119 20.19 -13.27 14.78
CA ASP A 119 21.29 -13.48 15.73
C ASP A 119 20.92 -13.07 17.17
N LEU A 120 20.12 -12.01 17.36
CA LEU A 120 19.62 -11.60 18.69
C LEU A 120 18.63 -12.61 19.28
N ASN A 121 17.73 -13.16 18.46
CA ASN A 121 16.77 -14.18 18.92
C ASN A 121 17.40 -15.55 19.20
N ARG A 122 18.62 -15.79 18.71
CA ARG A 122 19.42 -17.00 19.00
C ARG A 122 20.22 -16.86 20.29
N LEU A 123 20.62 -15.64 20.68
CA LEU A 123 21.40 -15.35 21.91
C LEU A 123 20.54 -15.27 23.18
N ILE A 124 19.21 -15.25 23.06
CA ILE A 124 18.24 -15.17 24.18
C ILE A 124 17.62 -16.56 24.48
N ARG A 125 18.09 -17.63 23.84
CA ARG A 125 17.67 -19.02 24.11
C ARG A 125 18.67 -19.77 24.97
#